data_AF-A0A9E3FTQ5-F1
#
_entry.id   AF-A0A9E3FTQ5-F1
#
_cell.length_a   1.000
_cell.length_b   1.000
_cell.length_c   1.000
_cell.angle_alpha   90.00
_cell.angle_beta   90.00
_cell.angle_gamma   90.00
#
_symmetry.space_group_name_H-M   'P 1'
#
loop_
_entity.id
_entity.type
_entity.pdbx_description
1 polymer ?
#
loop_
_entity_poly.entity_id
_entity_poly.type
_entity_poly.pdbx_seq_one_letter_code
_entity_poly.pdbx_strand_id
1 'polypeptide(L)'
;MDIQVPKVDGRARKGFVHDVIDGDTGERIGTLECGCGMRLPNMRQPGRTISLFGGRHCGCFETHAECVAFARGVESVINSDRLDQAPRASQRPLRLP
;
A
#
# COMPACT_ATOMS: atom_id res chain seq x y z
N MET A 1 0.37 11.50 -1.79
CA MET A 1 -0.36 10.32 -2.28
C MET A 1 -1.06 9.68 -1.10
N ASP A 2 -2.33 9.36 -1.25
CA ASP A 2 -3.15 8.63 -0.27
C ASP A 2 -3.51 7.24 -0.82
N ILE A 3 -2.97 6.15 -0.26
CA ILE A 3 -3.24 4.80 -0.76
C ILE A 3 -4.49 4.23 -0.07
N GLN A 4 -5.55 4.00 -0.85
CA GLN A 4 -6.81 3.45 -0.36
C GLN A 4 -6.92 1.96 -0.64
N VAL A 5 -6.72 1.16 0.41
CA VAL A 5 -6.93 -0.29 0.37
C VAL A 5 -8.42 -0.60 0.57
N PRO A 6 -9.07 -1.35 -0.33
CA PRO A 6 -10.49 -1.65 -0.26
C PRO A 6 -10.78 -2.48 0.99
N LYS A 7 -11.85 -2.15 1.72
CA LYS A 7 -12.30 -2.98 2.83
C LYS A 7 -12.75 -4.34 2.30
N VAL A 8 -12.14 -5.39 2.82
CA VAL A 8 -12.55 -6.77 2.51
C VAL A 8 -13.12 -7.39 3.78
N ASP A 9 -14.40 -7.73 3.75
CA ASP A 9 -15.01 -8.53 4.80
C ASP A 9 -14.58 -10.00 4.66
N GLY A 10 -14.57 -10.74 5.78
CA GLY A 10 -14.18 -12.17 5.79
C GLY A 10 -15.10 -13.09 4.96
N ARG A 11 -16.06 -12.52 4.22
CA ARG A 11 -17.00 -13.18 3.31
C ARG A 11 -16.58 -13.07 1.84
N ALA A 12 -15.55 -12.28 1.52
CA ALA A 12 -15.03 -12.19 0.15
C ALA A 12 -14.69 -13.60 -0.37
N ARG A 13 -15.29 -13.95 -1.52
CA ARG A 13 -15.12 -15.29 -2.08
C ARG A 13 -13.69 -15.43 -2.61
N LYS A 14 -13.21 -16.68 -2.66
CA LYS A 14 -11.90 -17.05 -3.22
C LYS A 14 -11.67 -16.43 -4.60
N GLY A 15 -10.48 -15.85 -4.80
CA GLY A 15 -10.05 -15.33 -6.10
C GLY A 15 -10.65 -13.98 -6.47
N PHE A 16 -11.32 -13.31 -5.52
CA PHE A 16 -11.74 -11.93 -5.72
C PHE A 16 -10.53 -11.01 -5.69
N VAL A 17 -10.38 -10.25 -6.76
CA VAL A 17 -9.40 -9.19 -6.91
C VAL A 17 -10.12 -7.86 -6.70
N HIS A 18 -9.64 -7.09 -5.73
CA HIS A 18 -10.14 -5.76 -5.44
C HIS A 18 -9.11 -4.73 -5.87
N ASP A 19 -9.57 -3.62 -6.45
CA ASP A 19 -8.69 -2.54 -6.87
C ASP A 19 -8.22 -1.73 -5.65
N VAL A 20 -6.92 -1.44 -5.62
CA VAL A 20 -6.34 -0.45 -4.70
C VAL A 20 -6.26 0.87 -5.46
N ILE A 21 -6.78 1.93 -4.84
CA ILE A 21 -7.00 3.24 -5.48
C ILE A 21 -6.08 4.29 -4.85
N ASP A 22 -5.59 5.22 -5.66
CA ASP A 22 -5.04 6.48 -5.18
C ASP A 22 -6.17 7.44 -4.82
N GLY A 23 -6.28 7.79 -3.54
CA GLY A 23 -7.29 8.70 -3.03
C GLY A 23 -7.19 10.12 -3.60
N ASP A 24 -6.00 10.54 -4.06
CA ASP A 24 -5.79 11.88 -4.62
C ASP A 24 -6.32 11.99 -6.07
N THR A 25 -6.13 10.93 -6.87
CA THR A 25 -6.44 10.95 -8.32
C THR A 25 -7.67 10.13 -8.69
N GLY A 26 -8.11 9.22 -7.82
CA GLY A 26 -9.13 8.22 -8.11
C GLY A 26 -8.64 7.09 -9.04
N GLU A 27 -7.37 7.08 -9.42
CA GLU A 27 -6.83 6.07 -10.33
C GLU A 27 -6.51 4.77 -9.60
N ARG A 28 -6.65 3.66 -10.32
CA ARG A 28 -6.20 2.35 -9.85
C ARG A 28 -4.67 2.30 -9.86
N ILE A 29 -4.11 1.98 -8.71
CA ILE A 29 -2.66 1.86 -8.49
C ILE A 29 -2.23 0.44 -8.14
N GLY A 30 -3.16 -0.46 -7.86
CA GLY A 30 -2.82 -1.81 -7.47
C GLY A 30 -4.00 -2.75 -7.35
N THR A 31 -3.73 -3.93 -6.78
CA THR A 31 -4.71 -4.97 -6.50
C THR A 31 -4.50 -5.58 -5.13
N LEU A 32 -5.60 -6.01 -4.52
CA LEU A 32 -5.65 -6.89 -3.37
C LEU A 32 -6.42 -8.15 -3.76
N GLU A 33 -5.74 -9.28 -3.82
CA GLU A 33 -6.33 -10.58 -4.06
C GLU A 33 -6.58 -11.31 -2.74
N CYS A 34 -7.80 -11.83 -2.57
CA CYS A 34 -8.18 -12.64 -1.42
C CYS A 34 -8.26 -14.13 -1.79
N GLY A 35 -7.28 -14.89 -1.33
CA GLY A 35 -7.21 -16.34 -1.39
C GLY A 35 -7.67 -17.03 -0.09
N CYS A 36 -7.70 -18.36 -0.13
CA CYS A 36 -7.89 -19.17 1.06
C CYS A 36 -6.52 -19.34 1.72
N GLY A 37 -6.25 -18.62 2.82
CA GLY A 37 -5.09 -18.95 3.64
C GLY A 37 -5.26 -20.38 4.15
N MET A 38 -4.35 -21.29 3.77
CA MET A 38 -4.40 -22.66 4.26
C MET A 38 -3.68 -22.77 5.60
N ARG A 39 -4.33 -23.37 6.59
CA ARG A 39 -3.67 -23.90 7.78
C ARG A 39 -3.38 -25.38 7.56
N LEU A 40 -2.13 -25.70 7.26
CA LEU A 40 -1.60 -27.05 7.33
C LEU A 40 -1.03 -27.29 8.74
N PRO A 41 -0.89 -28.54 9.21
CA PRO A 41 -0.44 -28.85 10.57
C PRO A 41 0.87 -28.15 10.99
N ASN A 42 1.77 -27.88 10.03
CA ASN A 42 3.07 -27.25 10.28
C ASN A 42 3.33 -26.00 9.41
N MET A 43 2.31 -25.49 8.71
CA MET A 43 2.49 -24.38 7.77
C MET A 43 1.23 -23.55 7.65
N ARG A 44 1.40 -22.22 7.67
CA ARG A 44 0.32 -21.29 7.40
C ARG A 44 0.60 -20.58 6.09
N GLN A 45 -0.26 -20.78 5.10
CA GLN A 45 -0.16 -20.06 3.84
C GLN A 45 -0.89 -18.72 3.95
N PRO A 46 -0.27 -17.62 3.51
CA PRO A 46 -0.91 -16.32 3.46
C PRO A 46 -2.16 -16.39 2.58
N GLY A 47 -3.24 -15.76 3.05
CA GLY A 47 -4.53 -15.77 2.36
C GLY A 47 -4.76 -14.54 1.51
N ARG A 48 -3.83 -13.58 1.48
CA ARG A 48 -4.03 -12.29 0.81
C ARG A 48 -2.74 -11.85 0.14
N THR A 49 -2.86 -11.33 -1.07
CA THR A 49 -1.75 -10.77 -1.83
C THR A 49 -2.08 -9.36 -2.23
N ILE A 50 -1.23 -8.40 -1.87
CA ILE A 50 -1.35 -7.00 -2.31
C ILE A 50 -0.21 -6.70 -3.28
N SER A 51 -0.52 -6.00 -4.37
CA SER A 51 0.41 -5.63 -5.43
C SER A 51 0.14 -4.19 -5.85
N LEU A 52 1.12 -3.32 -5.69
CA LEU A 52 1.02 -1.88 -5.97
C LEU A 52 1.98 -1.49 -7.10
N PHE A 53 1.58 -0.48 -7.88
CA PHE A 53 2.33 0.12 -8.98
C PHE A 53 2.87 -0.92 -9.97
N GLY A 54 1.97 -1.76 -10.50
CA GLY A 54 2.33 -2.82 -11.44
C GLY A 54 3.19 -3.93 -10.83
N GLY A 55 3.14 -4.12 -9.51
CA GLY A 55 3.90 -5.15 -8.79
C GLY A 55 5.28 -4.72 -8.29
N ARG A 56 5.64 -3.44 -8.43
CA ARG A 56 6.88 -2.89 -7.85
C ARG A 56 6.95 -3.06 -6.33
N HIS A 57 5.80 -2.97 -5.66
CA HIS A 57 5.67 -3.26 -4.24
C HIS A 57 4.61 -4.33 -4.06
N CYS A 58 5.03 -5.54 -3.68
CA CYS A 58 4.12 -6.66 -3.46
C CYS A 58 4.39 -7.36 -2.13
N GLY A 59 3.35 -7.97 -1.57
CA GLY A 59 3.45 -8.71 -0.32
C GLY A 59 2.31 -9.70 -0.15
N CYS A 60 2.60 -10.80 0.53
CA CYS A 60 1.64 -11.84 0.86
C CYS A 60 1.44 -11.86 2.38
N PHE A 61 0.19 -11.75 2.82
CA PHE A 61 -0.17 -11.53 4.22
C PHE A 61 -1.31 -12.44 4.66
N GLU A 62 -1.42 -12.63 5.97
CA GLU A 62 -2.48 -13.44 6.55
C GLU A 62 -3.75 -12.65 6.73
N THR A 63 -3.63 -11.38 7.11
CA THR A 63 -4.73 -10.52 7.53
C THR A 63 -4.87 -9.31 6.62
N HIS A 64 -6.08 -8.77 6.55
CA HIS A 64 -6.33 -7.52 5.84
C HIS A 64 -5.59 -6.34 6.49
N ALA A 65 -5.45 -6.34 7.82
CA ALA A 65 -4.74 -5.30 8.55
C ALA A 65 -3.26 -5.22 8.15
N GLU A 66 -2.60 -6.36 7.92
CA GLU A 66 -1.22 -6.40 7.42
C GLU A 66 -1.11 -5.82 6.00
N CYS A 67 -2.07 -6.12 5.10
CA CYS A 67 -2.12 -5.49 3.78
C CYS A 67 -2.24 -3.96 3.88
N VAL A 68 -3.07 -3.46 4.80
CA VAL A 68 -3.23 -2.01 5.06
C VAL A 68 -1.94 -1.41 5.61
N ALA A 69 -1.30 -2.08 6.58
CA ALA A 69 -0.03 -1.62 7.15
C ALA A 69 1.08 -1.56 6.08
N PHE A 70 1.16 -2.58 5.22
CA PHE A 70 2.09 -2.59 4.08
C PHE A 70 1.85 -1.41 3.15
N ALA A 71 0.60 -1.16 2.74
CA ALA A 71 0.25 -0.04 1.88
C ALA A 71 0.62 1.31 2.50
N ARG A 72 0.36 1.50 3.80
CA ARG A 72 0.77 2.71 4.54
C ARG A 72 2.29 2.86 4.62
N GLY A 73 3.03 1.76 4.74
CA GLY A 73 4.49 1.76 4.65
C GLY A 73 4.99 2.25 3.29
N VAL A 74 4.41 1.73 2.20
CA VAL A 74 4.75 2.17 0.83
C VAL A 74 4.40 3.65 0.62
N GLU A 75 3.22 4.08 1.08
CA GLU A 75 2.80 5.48 1.04
C GLU A 75 3.80 6.40 1.75
N SER A 76 4.26 6.01 2.94
CA SER A 76 5.24 6.79 3.70
C SER A 76 6.57 6.93 2.96
N VAL A 77 7.06 5.87 2.29
CA VAL A 77 8.31 5.93 1.51
C VAL A 77 8.16 6.90 0.34
N ILE A 78 7.09 6.76 -0.43
CA ILE A 78 6.83 7.62 -1.60
C ILE A 78 6.69 9.09 -1.19
N ASN A 79 5.97 9.37 -0.11
CA ASN A 79 5.78 10.74 0.37
C ASN A 79 7.08 11.35 0.93
N SER A 80 7.93 10.55 1.57
CA SER A 80 9.26 10.99 2.03
C SER A 80 10.20 11.31 0.86
N ASP A 81 10.27 10.44 -0.15
CA ASP A 81 11.11 10.68 -1.34
C ASP A 81 10.69 11.98 -2.08
N ARG A 82 9.39 12.28 -2.08
CA ARG A 82 8.85 13.51 -2.67
C ARG A 82 9.23 14.77 -1.88
N LEU A 83 9.34 14.67 -0.55
CA LEU A 83 9.79 15.77 0.29
C LEU A 83 11.28 16.07 0.09
N ASP A 84 12.10 15.05 -0.09
CA ASP A 84 13.54 15.23 -0.35
C ASP A 84 13.83 15.80 -1.75
N GLN A 85 12.93 15.58 -2.72
CA GLN A 85 13.02 16.16 -4.07
C GLN A 85 12.39 17.54 -4.21
N ALA A 86 11.67 18.04 -3.20
CA ALA A 86 11.19 19.42 -3.22
C ALA A 86 12.40 20.37 -3.21
N PRO A 87 12.43 21.42 -4.05
CA PRO A 87 13.54 22.37 -4.04
C PRO A 87 13.65 22.92 -2.62
N ARG A 88 14.77 22.63 -1.94
CA ARG A 88 15.07 23.25 -0.65
C ARG A 88 15.00 24.75 -0.89
N ALA A 89 13.95 25.39 -0.39
CA ALA A 89 13.79 26.82 -0.51
C ALA A 89 15.07 27.44 0.04
N SER A 90 15.84 28.08 -0.83
CA SER A 90 17.08 28.75 -0.47
C SER A 90 16.80 29.67 0.70
N GLN A 91 17.26 29.27 1.89
CA GLN A 91 17.30 30.15 3.05
C GLN A 91 18.26 31.29 2.68
N ARG A 92 17.70 32.38 2.17
CA ARG A 92 18.42 33.65 2.06
C ARG A 92 18.84 34.04 3.48
N PRO A 93 20.13 34.26 3.76
CA PRO A 93 20.51 34.82 5.04
C PRO A 93 19.90 36.22 5.11
N LEU A 94 19.09 36.47 6.14
CA LEU A 94 18.67 37.81 6.54
C LEU A 94 19.94 38.59 6.88
N ARG A 95 20.48 39.34 5.92
CA ARG A 95 21.36 40.47 6.25
C ARG A 95 20.46 41.55 6.83
N LEU A 96 20.53 41.72 8.14
CA LEU A 96 20.03 42.90 8.84
C LEU A 96 20.95 44.11 8.53
N PRO A 97 20.40 45.33 8.56
CA PRO A 97 21.09 46.56 8.16
C PRO A 97 22.28 46.93 9.04
#